data_AF-A0A9E5QSA7-F1
#
_entry.id   AF-A0A9E5QSA7-F1
#
_cell.length_a   1.000
_cell.length_b   1.000
_cell.length_c   1.000
_cell.angle_alpha   90.00
_cell.angle_beta   90.00
_cell.angle_gamma   90.00
#
_symmetry.space_group_name_H-M   'P 1'
#
loop_
_entity.id
_entity.type
_entity.pdbx_description
1 polymer ?
#
loop_
_entity_poly.entity_id
_entity_poly.type
_entity_poly.pdbx_seq_one_letter_code
_entity_poly.pdbx_strand_id
1 'polypeptide(L)'
;MNKDQLYEAFGELIYAVAKADGLIQDEEVTALQDILQQHAWAKDVEWSFHYEVKKDTNIHDAYQRALDTFRDFGPTPEYQYLLDILEKVAEASSGIGHEEAHVIEGFQTDLKTRFLEDLEKGHLIP
;
A
#
# COMPACT_ATOMS: atom_id res chain seq x y z
N MET A 1 11.04 -0.10 -13.61
CA MET A 1 9.71 -0.66 -13.32
C MET A 1 8.67 -0.07 -14.24
N ASN A 2 7.53 -0.74 -14.43
CA ASN A 2 6.34 -0.17 -15.10
C ASN A 2 5.27 0.23 -14.07
N LYS A 3 4.25 0.96 -14.51
CA LYS A 3 3.16 1.38 -13.61
C LYS A 3 2.33 0.21 -13.08
N ASP A 4 2.19 -0.86 -13.85
CA ASP A 4 1.43 -2.05 -13.43
C ASP A 4 2.03 -2.67 -12.16
N GLN A 5 3.36 -2.82 -12.09
CA GLN A 5 4.07 -3.29 -10.89
C GLN A 5 3.84 -2.38 -9.67
N LEU A 6 3.82 -1.06 -9.89
CA LEU A 6 3.53 -0.10 -8.82
C LEU A 6 2.11 -0.31 -8.26
N TYR A 7 1.12 -0.53 -9.13
CA TYR A 7 -0.27 -0.73 -8.72
C TYR A 7 -0.49 -2.12 -8.10
N GLU A 8 0.23 -3.14 -8.55
CA GLU A 8 0.27 -4.43 -7.83
C GLU A 8 0.79 -4.25 -6.40
N ALA A 9 1.89 -3.51 -6.21
CA ALA A 9 2.43 -3.22 -4.89
C ALA A 9 1.49 -2.36 -4.02
N PHE A 10 0.66 -1.50 -4.63
CA PHE A 10 -0.41 -0.81 -3.89
C PHE A 10 -1.38 -1.82 -3.27
N GLY A 11 -1.81 -2.81 -4.06
CA GLY A 11 -2.69 -3.87 -3.55
C GLY A 11 -2.08 -4.69 -2.42
N GLU A 12 -0.78 -5.00 -2.50
CA GLU A 12 -0.04 -5.69 -1.43
C GLU A 12 0.01 -4.88 -0.14
N LEU A 13 0.28 -3.56 -0.22
CA LEU A 13 0.33 -2.71 0.97
C LEU A 13 -1.07 -2.49 1.57
N ILE A 14 -2.09 -2.29 0.75
CA ILE A 14 -3.48 -2.15 1.21
C ILE A 14 -3.93 -3.42 1.94
N TYR A 15 -3.56 -4.60 1.42
CA TYR A 15 -3.79 -5.87 2.11
C TYR A 15 -3.09 -5.90 3.48
N ALA A 16 -1.81 -5.50 3.53
CA ALA A 16 -1.06 -5.49 4.78
C ALA A 16 -1.69 -4.56 5.84
N VAL A 17 -2.25 -3.42 5.44
CA VAL A 17 -2.99 -2.51 6.34
C VAL A 17 -4.29 -3.16 6.80
N ALA A 18 -5.17 -3.58 5.89
CA ALA A 18 -6.48 -4.15 6.25
C ALA A 18 -6.36 -5.46 7.07
N LYS A 19 -5.25 -6.18 6.95
CA LYS A 19 -5.00 -7.42 7.70
C LYS A 19 -4.24 -7.17 9.01
N ALA A 20 -3.84 -5.94 9.32
CA ALA A 20 -2.89 -5.62 10.39
C ALA A 20 -3.35 -6.11 11.78
N ASP A 21 -4.65 -6.06 12.06
CA ASP A 21 -5.27 -6.54 13.31
C ASP A 21 -5.53 -8.07 13.31
N GLY A 22 -5.24 -8.74 12.20
CA GLY A 22 -5.43 -10.18 11.97
C GLY A 22 -6.69 -10.53 11.17
N LEU A 23 -7.62 -9.60 10.93
CA LEU A 23 -8.87 -9.85 10.23
C LEU A 23 -9.26 -8.67 9.33
N ILE A 24 -9.36 -8.94 8.03
CA ILE A 24 -9.94 -7.98 7.09
C ILE A 24 -11.44 -7.91 7.30
N GLN A 25 -11.97 -6.70 7.38
CA GLN A 25 -13.36 -6.42 7.66
C GLN A 25 -14.11 -6.09 6.36
N ASP A 26 -15.39 -6.47 6.27
CA ASP A 26 -16.17 -6.33 5.02
C ASP A 26 -16.33 -4.85 4.62
N GLU A 27 -16.38 -3.95 5.60
CA GLU A 27 -16.42 -2.50 5.43
C GLU A 27 -15.17 -1.95 4.74
N GLU A 28 -13.98 -2.46 5.09
CA GLU A 28 -12.70 -2.08 4.48
C GLU A 28 -12.64 -2.50 3.02
N VAL A 29 -13.10 -3.72 2.72
CA VAL A 29 -13.17 -4.24 1.34
C VAL A 29 -14.13 -3.41 0.51
N THR A 30 -15.29 -3.07 1.07
CA THR A 30 -16.29 -2.23 0.40
C THR A 30 -15.75 -0.83 0.12
N ALA A 31 -15.11 -0.21 1.12
CA ALA A 31 -14.48 1.11 0.95
C ALA A 31 -13.39 1.09 -0.12
N LEU A 32 -12.55 0.05 -0.16
CA LEU A 32 -11.55 -0.11 -1.21
C LEU A 32 -12.22 -0.19 -2.58
N GLN A 33 -13.25 -1.02 -2.75
CA GLN A 33 -13.97 -1.15 -4.02
C GLN A 33 -14.58 0.18 -4.48
N ASP A 34 -15.19 0.93 -3.59
CA ASP A 34 -15.80 2.23 -3.90
C ASP A 34 -14.77 3.27 -4.35
N ILE A 35 -13.59 3.29 -3.71
CA ILE A 35 -12.49 4.17 -4.11
C ILE A 35 -11.93 3.77 -5.49
N LEU A 36 -11.81 2.47 -5.72
CA LEU A 36 -11.22 1.90 -6.93
C LEU A 36 -12.10 2.05 -8.18
N GLN A 37 -13.41 2.24 -8.05
CA GLN A 37 -14.31 2.44 -9.21
C GLN A 37 -13.95 3.61 -10.13
N GLN A 38 -13.08 4.54 -9.70
CA GLN A 38 -12.79 5.78 -10.41
C GLN A 38 -11.53 5.77 -11.29
N HIS A 39 -10.77 4.67 -11.33
CA HIS A 39 -9.44 4.68 -11.94
C HIS A 39 -9.12 3.50 -12.87
N ALA A 40 -8.41 3.76 -13.97
CA ALA A 40 -8.01 2.73 -14.93
C ALA A 40 -7.05 1.68 -14.34
N TRP A 41 -6.23 2.08 -13.35
CA TRP A 41 -5.28 1.23 -12.65
C TRP A 41 -5.88 0.47 -11.47
N ALA A 42 -7.15 0.72 -11.16
CA ALA A 42 -7.83 0.10 -10.03
C ALA A 42 -7.91 -1.42 -10.13
N LYS A 43 -7.99 -1.94 -11.35
CA LYS A 43 -8.07 -3.38 -11.60
C LYS A 43 -6.82 -4.12 -11.12
N ASP A 44 -5.63 -3.53 -11.27
CA ASP A 44 -4.37 -4.16 -10.87
C ASP A 44 -4.24 -4.16 -9.34
N VAL A 45 -4.67 -3.07 -8.69
CA VAL A 45 -4.75 -2.97 -7.23
C VAL A 45 -5.73 -3.99 -6.66
N GLU A 46 -6.95 -4.05 -7.20
CA GLU A 46 -8.00 -4.97 -6.77
C GLU A 46 -7.56 -6.43 -6.95
N TRP A 47 -6.95 -6.74 -8.10
CA TRP A 47 -6.45 -8.08 -8.38
C TRP A 47 -5.37 -8.49 -7.38
N SER A 48 -4.38 -7.61 -7.13
CA SER A 48 -3.29 -7.87 -6.20
C SER A 48 -3.80 -8.04 -4.77
N PHE A 49 -4.67 -7.14 -4.30
CA PHE A 49 -5.31 -7.24 -2.99
C PHE A 49 -6.02 -8.58 -2.81
N HIS A 50 -6.91 -8.96 -3.74
CA HIS A 50 -7.63 -10.23 -3.64
C HIS A 50 -6.72 -11.45 -3.76
N TYR A 51 -5.62 -11.34 -4.51
CA TYR A 51 -4.62 -12.39 -4.59
C TYR A 51 -3.97 -12.64 -3.22
N GLU A 52 -3.55 -11.58 -2.51
CA GLU A 52 -2.98 -11.67 -1.17
C GLU A 52 -4.00 -12.21 -0.14
N VAL A 53 -5.25 -11.73 -0.18
CA VAL A 53 -6.35 -12.24 0.66
C VAL A 53 -6.56 -13.74 0.45
N LYS A 54 -6.59 -14.18 -0.81
CA LYS A 54 -6.79 -15.59 -1.15
C LYS A 54 -5.61 -16.46 -0.73
N LYS A 55 -4.41 -15.91 -0.73
CA LYS A 55 -3.19 -16.59 -0.30
C LYS A 55 -3.02 -16.59 1.21
N ASP A 56 -3.76 -15.74 1.93
CA ASP A 56 -3.55 -15.43 3.35
C ASP A 56 -2.07 -15.12 3.61
N THR A 57 -1.50 -14.28 2.73
CA THR A 57 -0.07 -13.97 2.77
C THR A 57 0.30 -13.34 4.11
N ASN A 58 1.50 -13.65 4.60
CA ASN A 58 2.01 -13.00 5.78
C ASN A 58 2.09 -11.47 5.56
N ILE A 59 1.56 -10.70 6.51
CA ILE A 59 1.51 -9.23 6.45
C ILE A 59 2.91 -8.62 6.23
N HIS A 60 3.92 -9.15 6.92
CA HIS A 60 5.29 -8.68 6.78
C HIS A 60 5.84 -8.92 5.37
N ASP A 61 5.54 -10.09 4.79
CA ASP A 61 6.01 -10.42 3.43
C ASP A 61 5.34 -9.52 2.38
N ALA A 62 4.03 -9.29 2.48
CA ALA A 62 3.32 -8.37 1.58
C ALA A 62 3.85 -6.94 1.72
N TYR A 63 4.05 -6.46 2.95
CA TYR A 63 4.61 -5.15 3.22
C TYR A 63 6.03 -4.97 2.65
N GLN A 64 6.92 -5.94 2.88
CA GLN A 64 8.30 -5.87 2.37
C GLN A 64 8.36 -5.90 0.84
N ARG A 65 7.54 -6.72 0.17
CA ARG A 65 7.48 -6.74 -1.30
C ARG A 65 6.98 -5.42 -1.88
N ALA A 66 5.98 -4.80 -1.24
CA ALA A 66 5.51 -3.48 -1.64
C ALA A 66 6.62 -2.43 -1.50
N LEU A 67 7.33 -2.41 -0.36
CA LEU A 67 8.46 -1.50 -0.14
C LEU A 67 9.61 -1.70 -1.13
N ASP A 68 9.99 -2.95 -1.43
CA ASP A 68 10.99 -3.25 -2.45
C ASP A 68 10.57 -2.70 -3.81
N THR A 69 9.28 -2.81 -4.13
CA THR A 69 8.73 -2.26 -5.37
C THR A 69 8.81 -0.72 -5.38
N PHE A 70 8.39 -0.05 -4.31
CA PHE A 70 8.45 1.41 -4.23
C PHE A 70 9.88 1.94 -4.29
N ARG A 71 10.83 1.19 -3.72
CA ARG A 71 12.26 1.49 -3.80
C ARG A 71 12.74 1.49 -5.25
N ASP A 72 12.51 0.42 -6.02
CA ASP A 72 13.05 0.37 -7.38
C ASP A 72 12.21 1.20 -8.37
N PHE A 73 10.98 1.59 -8.01
CA PHE A 73 10.19 2.56 -8.78
C PHE A 73 10.70 4.00 -8.58
N GLY A 74 11.09 4.35 -7.35
CA GLY A 74 11.52 5.70 -6.99
C GLY A 74 10.35 6.65 -6.66
N PRO A 75 10.62 7.95 -6.45
CA PRO A 75 9.62 8.93 -6.02
C PRO A 75 8.58 9.22 -7.12
N THR A 76 7.30 9.18 -6.76
CA THR A 76 6.20 9.41 -7.69
C THR A 76 4.99 10.05 -6.99
N PRO A 77 4.18 10.91 -7.65
CA PRO A 77 3.01 11.54 -7.02
C PRO A 77 1.90 10.54 -6.64
N GLU A 78 1.89 9.35 -7.23
CA GLU A 78 0.93 8.28 -6.95
C GLU A 78 0.96 7.81 -5.48
N TYR A 79 2.08 7.98 -4.76
CA TYR A 79 2.14 7.63 -3.33
C TYR A 79 1.22 8.49 -2.47
N GLN A 80 0.93 9.74 -2.88
CA GLN A 80 -0.05 10.57 -2.18
C GLN A 80 -1.44 9.91 -2.25
N TYR A 81 -1.82 9.42 -3.44
CA TYR A 81 -3.08 8.71 -3.63
C TYR A 81 -3.13 7.41 -2.85
N LEU A 82 -2.01 6.68 -2.78
CA LEU A 82 -1.92 5.47 -1.96
C LEU A 82 -2.18 5.78 -0.48
N LEU A 83 -1.54 6.80 0.07
CA LEU A 83 -1.75 7.19 1.47
C LEU A 83 -3.22 7.51 1.76
N ASP A 84 -3.86 8.29 0.88
CA ASP A 84 -5.29 8.60 1.01
C ASP A 84 -6.17 7.34 0.96
N ILE A 85 -5.78 6.32 0.19
CA ILE A 85 -6.50 5.03 0.14
C ILE A 85 -6.30 4.28 1.45
N LEU A 86 -5.07 4.16 1.95
CA LEU A 86 -4.78 3.41 3.17
C LEU A 86 -5.54 3.99 4.37
N GLU A 87 -5.57 5.32 4.51
CA GLU A 87 -6.30 6.00 5.58
C GLU A 87 -7.81 5.75 5.48
N LYS A 88 -8.39 5.85 4.27
CA LYS A 88 -9.84 5.63 4.08
C LYS A 88 -10.26 4.18 4.28
N VAL A 89 -9.42 3.24 3.86
CA VAL A 89 -9.68 1.81 4.06
C VAL A 89 -9.66 1.49 5.54
N ALA A 90 -8.60 1.87 6.26
CA ALA A 90 -8.51 1.64 7.71
C ALA A 90 -9.60 2.38 8.50
N GLU A 91 -10.03 3.57 8.06
CA GLU A 91 -11.10 4.30 8.73
C GLU A 91 -12.50 3.67 8.54
N ALA A 92 -12.70 2.85 7.50
CA ALA A 92 -14.02 2.43 7.02
C ALA A 92 -14.85 1.61 8.01
N SER A 93 -14.22 0.89 8.93
CA SER A 93 -14.95 0.09 9.91
C SER A 93 -15.26 0.85 11.20
N SER A 94 -14.27 0.94 12.09
CA SER A 94 -14.43 1.50 13.45
C SER A 94 -13.45 2.65 13.71
N GLY A 95 -12.96 3.26 12.63
CA GLY A 95 -11.79 4.13 12.65
C GLY A 95 -10.48 3.34 12.62
N ILE A 96 -9.37 4.06 12.44
CA ILE A 96 -8.04 3.46 12.28
C ILE A 96 -7.58 2.82 13.58
N GLY A 97 -7.36 1.51 13.56
CA GLY A 97 -6.81 0.72 14.66
C GLY A 97 -5.33 1.03 14.93
N HIS A 98 -4.83 0.63 16.10
CA HIS A 98 -3.43 0.89 16.46
C HIS A 98 -2.45 0.11 15.55
N GLU A 99 -2.82 -1.12 15.19
CA GLU A 99 -2.05 -1.99 14.30
C GLU A 99 -2.01 -1.45 12.86
N GLU A 100 -3.15 -1.02 12.33
CA GLU A 100 -3.25 -0.37 11.01
C GLU A 100 -2.46 0.93 10.95
N ALA A 101 -2.65 1.80 11.95
CA ALA A 101 -1.90 3.05 12.09
C ALA A 101 -0.39 2.78 12.10
N HIS A 102 0.05 1.75 12.82
CA HIS A 102 1.46 1.37 12.86
C HIS A 102 2.01 0.99 11.48
N VAL A 103 1.25 0.24 10.66
CA VAL A 103 1.66 -0.11 9.30
C VAL A 103 1.70 1.13 8.39
N ILE A 104 0.70 2.01 8.49
CA ILE A 104 0.62 3.25 7.69
C ILE A 104 1.78 4.21 8.06
N GLU A 105 2.00 4.46 9.34
CA GLU A 105 3.09 5.32 9.83
C GLU A 105 4.47 4.72 9.51
N GLY A 106 4.59 3.39 9.62
CA GLY A 106 5.77 2.64 9.19
C GLY A 106 6.07 2.89 7.72
N PHE A 107 5.07 2.72 6.85
CA PHE A 107 5.22 2.96 5.42
C PHE A 107 5.66 4.40 5.13
N GLN A 108 5.01 5.40 5.74
CA GLN A 108 5.39 6.80 5.55
C GLN A 108 6.83 7.07 5.99
N THR A 109 7.26 6.45 7.10
CA THR A 109 8.61 6.61 7.65
C THR A 109 9.65 5.92 6.77
N ASP A 110 9.39 4.69 6.34
CA ASP A 110 10.26 3.91 5.46
C ASP A 110 10.42 4.60 4.11
N LEU A 111 9.32 5.08 3.52
CA LEU A 111 9.33 5.79 2.25
C LEU A 111 10.13 7.11 2.34
N LYS A 112 9.91 7.91 3.39
CA LYS A 112 10.66 9.16 3.62
C LYS A 112 12.14 8.90 3.88
N THR A 113 12.46 7.98 4.78
CA THR A 113 13.83 7.62 5.13
C THR A 113 14.56 7.16 3.88
N ARG A 114 13.91 6.33 3.06
CA ARG A 114 14.51 5.82 1.84
C ARG A 114 14.79 6.90 0.81
N PHE A 115 13.84 7.80 0.57
CA PHE A 115 14.08 8.92 -0.34
C PHE A 115 15.21 9.84 0.15
N LEU A 116 15.32 10.06 1.46
CA LEU A 116 16.43 10.82 2.04
C LEU A 116 17.77 10.10 1.83
N GLU A 117 17.84 8.79 2.08
CA GLU A 117 19.06 8.00 1.85
C GLU A 117 19.50 8.02 0.38
N ASP A 118 18.56 7.93 -0.57
CA ASP A 118 18.88 7.93 -2.00
C ASP A 118 19.41 9.32 -2.47
N LEU A 119 18.88 10.41 -1.87
CA LEU A 119 19.41 11.77 -2.06
C LEU A 119 20.82 11.92 -1.50
N GLU A 120 21.09 11.40 -0.30
CA GLU A 120 22.42 11.45 0.34
C GLU A 120 23.46 10.60 -0.39
N LYS A 121 23.04 9.46 -0.95
CA LYS A 121 23.90 8.54 -1.71
C LYS A 121 24.15 9.01 -3.16
N GLY A 122 23.60 10.16 -3.57
CA GLY A 122 23.83 10.74 -4.88
C GLY A 122 23.23 9.93 -6.04
N HIS A 123 22.26 9.03 -5.76
CA HIS A 123 21.49 8.35 -6.79
C HIS A 123 20.40 9.30 -7.33
N LEU A 124 20.85 10.41 -7.95
CA LEU A 124 20.03 11.09 -8.94
C LEU A 124 20.00 10.16 -10.17
N ILE A 125 18.92 9.41 -10.33
CA ILE A 125 18.68 8.68 -11.57
C ILE A 125 18.59 9.74 -12.70
N PRO A 126 19.42 9.65 -13.76
CA PRO A 126 19.31 10.52 -14.92
C PRO A 126 18.03 10.26 -15.73
#